data_AF-A0A5C4J933-F1
#
_entry.id   AF-A0A5C4J933-F1
#
_cell.length_a   1.000
_cell.length_b   1.000
_cell.length_c   1.000
_cell.angle_alpha   90.00
_cell.angle_beta   90.00
_cell.angle_gamma   90.00
#
_symmetry.space_group_name_H-M   'P 1'
#
loop_
_entity.id
_entity.type
_entity.pdbx_description
1 polymer ?
#
loop_
_entity_poly.entity_id
_entity_poly.type
_entity_poly.pdbx_seq_one_letter_code
_entity_poly.pdbx_strand_id
1 'polypeptide(L)'
;MSEGTTTWIAQTRQAVETATDAVQAQRHMDALQDAARELDEALPLLAKVRKAAELDGSAWWRPPAIDDQVLTFLDAAQQSLQARALSAATRAVRERTAALNNAAQSAWKQYLRDRTGDAHELRELMSALGGATDIAAAAQQLDEALAPLIRLGGRLPTEQDLQLLDQADARFAHLREQLPAGVRDFVSAAARGGAPLDLLDSQVLAWLQDQDVALNFKIVTGAPAGGPHE
;
A
#
# COMPACT_ATOMS: atom_id res chain seq x y z
N MET A 1 -9.64 13.56 80.38
CA MET A 1 -9.27 12.36 79.58
C MET A 1 -9.76 12.43 78.13
N SER A 2 -10.07 13.61 77.59
CA SER A 2 -10.65 13.79 76.24
C SER A 2 -9.66 14.25 75.17
N GLU A 3 -8.46 14.72 75.54
CA GLU A 3 -7.46 15.24 74.58
C GLU A 3 -6.70 14.13 73.82
N GLY A 4 -6.52 12.96 74.44
CA GLY A 4 -5.86 11.82 73.79
C GLY A 4 -6.69 11.21 72.65
N THR A 5 -8.03 11.28 72.76
CA THR A 5 -8.96 10.67 71.81
C THR A 5 -9.12 11.48 70.51
N THR A 6 -8.87 12.79 70.54
CA THR A 6 -8.99 13.64 69.35
C THR A 6 -7.72 13.60 68.49
N THR A 7 -6.57 13.36 69.10
CA THR A 7 -5.26 13.39 68.44
C THR A 7 -5.06 12.21 67.48
N TRP A 8 -5.43 10.98 67.88
CA TRP A 8 -5.26 9.80 67.01
C TRP A 8 -6.20 9.84 65.79
N ILE A 9 -7.39 10.45 65.91
CA ILE A 9 -8.34 10.63 64.79
C ILE A 9 -7.74 11.57 63.75
N ALA A 10 -7.16 12.69 64.17
CA ALA A 10 -6.50 13.64 63.27
C ALA A 10 -5.29 13.00 62.57
N GLN A 11 -4.44 12.28 63.31
CA GLN A 11 -3.29 11.57 62.77
C GLN A 11 -3.70 10.47 61.76
N THR A 12 -4.79 9.75 62.05
CA THR A 12 -5.33 8.72 61.15
C THR A 12 -5.88 9.35 59.88
N ARG A 13 -6.60 10.47 59.98
CA ARG A 13 -7.09 11.21 58.80
C ARG A 13 -5.94 11.67 57.91
N GLN A 14 -4.91 12.27 58.50
CA GLN A 14 -3.71 12.71 57.77
C GLN A 14 -2.98 11.53 57.10
N ALA A 15 -2.88 10.38 57.78
CA ALA A 15 -2.29 9.18 57.20
C ALA A 15 -3.13 8.65 56.01
N VAL A 16 -4.45 8.68 56.10
CA VAL A 16 -5.36 8.29 55.00
C VAL A 16 -5.25 9.25 53.81
N GLU A 17 -5.20 10.56 54.05
CA GLU A 17 -4.98 11.57 53.01
C GLU A 17 -3.64 11.33 52.30
N THR A 18 -2.56 11.16 53.07
CA THR A 18 -1.22 10.87 52.51
C THR A 18 -1.19 9.58 51.70
N ALA A 19 -1.84 8.51 52.19
CA ALA A 19 -1.95 7.25 51.45
C ALA A 19 -2.79 7.41 50.17
N THR A 20 -3.83 8.23 50.20
CA THR A 20 -4.68 8.53 49.04
C THR A 20 -3.89 9.30 47.97
N ASP A 21 -3.14 10.32 48.37
CA ASP A 21 -2.28 11.10 47.48
C ASP A 21 -1.20 10.23 46.83
N ALA A 22 -0.56 9.35 47.61
CA ALA A 22 0.43 8.40 47.09
C ALA A 22 -0.18 7.43 46.05
N VAL A 23 -1.39 6.91 46.32
CA VAL A 23 -2.10 6.03 45.37
C VAL A 23 -2.50 6.78 44.10
N GLN A 24 -2.95 8.04 44.20
CA GLN A 24 -3.26 8.86 43.04
C GLN A 24 -2.01 9.17 42.20
N ALA A 25 -0.91 9.52 42.86
CA ALA A 25 0.38 9.75 42.19
C ALA A 25 0.86 8.49 41.45
N GLN A 26 0.76 7.31 42.08
CA GLN A 26 1.12 6.05 41.43
C GLN A 26 0.25 5.80 40.19
N ARG A 27 -1.08 5.97 40.28
CA ARG A 27 -1.98 5.80 39.13
C ARG A 27 -1.67 6.76 37.98
N HIS A 28 -1.29 8.00 38.28
CA HIS A 28 -0.85 8.95 37.26
C HIS A 28 0.46 8.52 36.62
N MET A 29 1.42 8.02 37.41
CA MET A 29 2.67 7.50 36.87
C MET A 29 2.45 6.29 35.96
N ASP A 30 1.59 5.35 36.37
CA ASP A 30 1.25 4.17 35.57
C ASP A 30 0.60 4.60 34.23
N ALA A 31 -0.35 5.54 34.26
CA ALA A 31 -1.00 6.05 33.05
C ALA A 31 -0.03 6.75 32.09
N LEU A 32 0.95 7.50 32.63
CA LEU A 32 2.00 8.14 31.82
C LEU A 32 2.94 7.10 31.20
N GLN A 33 3.30 6.05 31.95
CA GLN A 33 4.15 4.97 31.45
C GLN A 33 3.46 4.17 30.34
N ASP A 34 2.17 3.87 30.50
CA ASP A 34 1.38 3.20 29.47
C ASP A 34 1.23 4.07 28.23
N ALA A 35 0.92 5.36 28.41
CA ALA A 35 0.86 6.31 27.29
C ALA A 35 2.19 6.42 26.54
N ALA A 36 3.32 6.49 27.26
CA ALA A 36 4.64 6.53 26.66
C ALA A 36 4.92 5.27 25.84
N ARG A 37 4.60 4.08 26.38
CA ARG A 37 4.78 2.80 25.67
C ARG A 37 3.95 2.75 24.38
N GLU A 38 2.69 3.16 24.43
CA GLU A 38 1.83 3.17 23.24
C GLU A 38 2.34 4.15 22.16
N LEU A 39 2.87 5.31 22.57
CA LEU A 39 3.46 6.27 21.64
C LEU A 39 4.78 5.76 21.04
N ASP A 40 5.63 5.10 21.85
CA ASP A 40 6.88 4.49 21.38
C ASP A 40 6.63 3.39 20.32
N GLU A 41 5.49 2.71 20.38
CA GLU A 41 5.06 1.74 19.36
C GLU A 41 4.52 2.43 18.08
N ALA A 42 3.77 3.53 18.24
CA ALA A 42 3.13 4.23 17.11
C ALA A 42 4.11 5.09 16.29
N LEU A 43 5.07 5.76 16.94
CA LEU A 43 5.99 6.70 16.30
C LEU A 43 6.85 6.06 15.20
N PRO A 44 7.45 4.86 15.37
CA PRO A 44 8.19 4.20 14.29
C PRO A 44 7.32 3.86 13.08
N LEU A 45 6.05 3.52 13.29
CA LEU A 45 5.12 3.22 12.20
C LEU A 45 4.75 4.50 11.43
N LEU A 46 4.45 5.59 12.13
CA LEU A 46 4.23 6.90 11.51
C LEU A 46 5.47 7.37 10.73
N ALA A 47 6.67 7.18 11.28
CA ALA A 47 7.92 7.51 10.60
C ALA A 47 8.11 6.69 9.31
N LYS A 48 7.78 5.40 9.31
CA LYS A 48 7.79 4.54 8.11
C LYS A 48 6.79 5.02 7.06
N VAL A 49 5.56 5.32 7.48
CA VAL A 49 4.51 5.85 6.59
C VAL A 49 4.92 7.19 5.98
N ARG A 50 5.47 8.11 6.80
CA ARG A 50 5.98 9.40 6.33
C ARG A 50 7.10 9.22 5.32
N LYS A 51 8.11 8.40 5.65
CA LYS A 51 9.25 8.13 4.76
C LYS A 51 8.78 7.55 3.43
N ALA A 52 7.79 6.65 3.44
CA ALA A 52 7.19 6.13 2.22
C ALA A 52 6.50 7.26 1.43
N ALA A 53 5.67 8.09 2.09
CA ALA A 53 4.93 9.18 1.44
C ALA A 53 5.84 10.23 0.78
N GLU A 54 7.03 10.45 1.35
CA GLU A 54 8.06 11.34 0.81
C GLU A 54 8.68 10.79 -0.49
N LEU A 55 8.51 9.50 -0.80
CA LEU A 55 8.99 8.91 -2.05
C LEU A 55 8.19 9.45 -3.24
N ASP A 56 8.91 9.80 -4.30
CA ASP A 56 8.35 10.21 -5.60
C ASP A 56 7.34 11.38 -5.52
N GLY A 57 7.55 12.29 -4.57
CA GLY A 57 6.84 13.57 -4.52
C GLY A 57 5.31 13.45 -4.41
N SER A 58 4.79 12.40 -3.76
CA SER A 58 3.34 12.10 -3.59
C SER A 58 2.59 11.58 -4.83
N ALA A 59 3.29 11.13 -5.87
CA ALA A 59 2.64 10.62 -7.09
C ALA A 59 1.70 9.42 -6.82
N TRP A 60 2.08 8.54 -5.89
CA TRP A 60 1.34 7.31 -5.58
C TRP A 60 0.38 7.45 -4.39
N TRP A 61 0.63 8.39 -3.48
CA TRP A 61 -0.23 8.59 -2.31
C TRP A 61 -0.14 10.01 -1.77
N ARG A 62 -1.30 10.58 -1.44
CA ARG A 62 -1.42 11.80 -0.66
C ARG A 62 -2.04 11.48 0.70
N PRO A 63 -1.35 11.79 1.81
CA PRO A 63 -1.89 11.49 3.12
C PRO A 63 -3.17 12.30 3.36
N PRO A 64 -4.23 11.68 3.90
CA PRO A 64 -5.42 12.41 4.28
C PRO A 64 -5.12 13.41 5.40
N ALA A 65 -5.84 14.53 5.43
CA ALA A 65 -5.77 15.50 6.50
C ALA A 65 -5.97 14.84 7.87
N ILE A 66 -5.24 15.32 8.88
CA ILE A 66 -5.38 14.85 10.26
C ILE A 66 -6.77 15.24 10.75
N ASP A 67 -7.44 14.30 11.43
CA ASP A 67 -8.76 14.52 12.01
C ASP A 67 -8.67 15.49 13.20
N ASP A 68 -9.52 16.53 13.22
CA ASP A 68 -9.62 17.51 14.30
C ASP A 68 -9.86 16.86 15.67
N GLN A 69 -10.51 15.69 15.69
CA GLN A 69 -10.73 14.93 16.91
C GLN A 69 -9.40 14.43 17.53
N VAL A 70 -8.46 13.98 16.71
CA VAL A 70 -7.14 13.53 17.19
C VAL A 70 -6.37 14.70 17.79
N LEU A 71 -6.40 15.86 17.13
CA LEU A 71 -5.77 17.09 17.63
C LEU A 71 -6.39 17.53 18.96
N THR A 72 -7.72 17.51 19.06
CA THR A 72 -8.45 17.84 20.30
C THR A 72 -8.04 16.96 21.47
N PHE A 73 -7.88 15.64 21.25
CA PHE A 73 -7.45 14.74 22.32
C PHE A 73 -5.99 14.96 22.72
N LEU A 74 -5.11 15.25 21.76
CA LEU A 74 -3.72 15.58 22.04
C LEU A 74 -3.61 16.88 22.87
N ASP A 75 -4.36 17.91 22.50
CA ASP A 75 -4.40 19.18 23.25
C ASP A 75 -4.92 18.98 24.68
N ALA A 76 -6.00 18.19 24.85
CA ALA A 76 -6.54 17.87 26.17
C ALA A 76 -5.57 17.07 27.05
N ALA A 77 -4.83 16.14 26.44
CA ALA A 77 -3.78 15.38 27.12
C ALA A 77 -2.60 16.28 27.53
N GLN A 78 -2.18 17.20 26.66
CA GLN A 78 -1.12 18.16 26.94
C GLN A 78 -1.47 19.09 28.11
N GLN A 79 -2.73 19.50 28.23
CA GLN A 79 -3.16 20.44 29.28
C GLN A 79 -3.33 19.80 30.66
N SER A 80 -3.82 18.55 30.74
CA SER A 80 -4.26 17.97 32.01
C SER A 80 -3.42 16.79 32.50
N LEU A 81 -2.70 16.08 31.60
CA LEU A 81 -2.01 14.82 31.87
C LEU A 81 -2.84 13.79 32.67
N GLN A 82 -4.16 13.95 32.68
CA GLN A 82 -5.05 13.04 33.40
C GLN A 82 -5.14 11.72 32.64
N ALA A 83 -5.19 10.61 33.38
CA ALA A 83 -5.23 9.26 32.81
C ALA A 83 -6.28 9.09 31.70
N ARG A 84 -7.47 9.68 31.87
CA ARG A 84 -8.54 9.64 30.86
C ARG A 84 -8.18 10.40 29.57
N ALA A 85 -7.57 11.57 29.70
CA ALA A 85 -7.16 12.37 28.54
C ALA A 85 -6.00 11.71 27.80
N LEU A 86 -4.99 11.21 28.54
CA LEU A 86 -3.88 10.44 27.99
C LEU A 86 -4.36 9.20 27.23
N SER A 87 -5.24 8.40 27.85
CA SER A 87 -5.80 7.19 27.23
C SER A 87 -6.62 7.49 25.97
N ALA A 88 -7.39 8.60 25.96
CA ALA A 88 -8.11 9.01 24.77
C ALA A 88 -7.16 9.42 23.63
N ALA A 89 -6.12 10.20 23.95
CA ALA A 89 -5.13 10.65 22.99
C ALA A 89 -4.30 9.50 22.40
N THR A 90 -3.77 8.60 23.24
CA THR A 90 -2.94 7.48 22.77
C THR A 90 -3.74 6.51 21.92
N ARG A 91 -4.99 6.22 22.32
CA ARG A 91 -5.93 5.44 21.50
C ARG A 91 -6.18 6.08 20.14
N ALA A 92 -6.46 7.39 20.12
CA ALA A 92 -6.71 8.11 18.87
C ALA A 92 -5.48 8.12 17.95
N VAL A 93 -4.28 8.32 18.49
CA VAL A 93 -3.01 8.23 17.74
C VAL A 93 -2.80 6.83 17.18
N ARG A 94 -3.03 5.77 17.97
CA ARG A 94 -2.87 4.38 17.53
C ARG A 94 -3.84 4.02 16.40
N GLU A 95 -5.12 4.33 16.58
CA GLU A 95 -6.16 4.09 15.58
C GLU A 95 -5.86 4.86 14.28
N ARG A 96 -5.45 6.13 14.39
CA ARG A 96 -5.07 6.94 13.23
C ARG A 96 -3.83 6.40 12.53
N THR A 97 -2.82 5.95 13.28
CA THR A 97 -1.58 5.38 12.73
C THR A 97 -1.87 4.11 11.93
N ALA A 98 -2.70 3.21 12.47
CA ALA A 98 -3.13 2.01 11.77
C ALA A 98 -3.93 2.34 10.50
N ALA A 99 -4.86 3.30 10.58
CA ALA A 99 -5.64 3.75 9.43
C ALA A 99 -4.75 4.35 8.32
N LEU A 100 -3.79 5.20 8.68
CA LEU A 100 -2.83 5.77 7.74
C LEU A 100 -1.96 4.70 7.06
N ASN A 101 -1.46 3.73 7.83
CA ASN A 101 -0.68 2.62 7.27
C ASN A 101 -1.51 1.80 6.28
N ASN A 102 -2.75 1.45 6.62
CA ASN A 102 -3.62 0.66 5.75
C ASN A 102 -4.01 1.44 4.49
N ALA A 103 -4.28 2.74 4.62
CA ALA A 103 -4.58 3.62 3.48
C ALA A 103 -3.38 3.72 2.54
N ALA A 104 -2.17 3.90 3.09
CA ALA A 104 -0.94 3.93 2.31
C ALA A 104 -0.68 2.61 1.58
N GLN A 105 -0.79 1.47 2.27
CA GLN A 105 -0.62 0.16 1.62
C GLN A 105 -1.67 -0.08 0.51
N SER A 106 -2.91 0.35 0.73
CA SER A 106 -3.97 0.23 -0.28
C SER A 106 -3.69 1.13 -1.50
N ALA A 107 -3.25 2.37 -1.26
CA ALA A 107 -2.86 3.31 -2.32
C ALA A 107 -1.67 2.76 -3.11
N TRP A 108 -0.65 2.23 -2.43
CA TRP A 108 0.50 1.60 -3.07
C TRP A 108 0.11 0.41 -3.93
N LYS A 109 -0.75 -0.49 -3.42
CA LYS A 109 -1.25 -1.63 -4.18
C LYS A 109 -2.03 -1.20 -5.43
N GLN A 110 -2.84 -0.14 -5.31
CA GLN A 110 -3.57 0.42 -6.45
C GLN A 110 -2.60 1.04 -7.46
N TYR A 111 -1.63 1.82 -7.00
CA TYR A 111 -0.60 2.42 -7.85
C TYR A 111 0.23 1.37 -8.61
N LEU A 112 0.63 0.29 -7.93
CA LEU A 112 1.27 -0.87 -8.57
C LEU A 112 0.35 -1.46 -9.63
N ARG A 113 -0.93 -1.66 -9.33
CA ARG A 113 -1.90 -2.20 -10.30
C ARG A 113 -2.05 -1.28 -11.51
N ASP A 114 -2.09 0.03 -11.31
CA ASP A 114 -2.28 0.99 -12.41
C ASP A 114 -1.04 1.05 -13.32
N ARG A 115 0.16 1.01 -12.73
CA ARG A 115 1.43 0.96 -13.47
C ARG A 115 1.67 -0.41 -14.14
N THR A 116 1.30 -1.50 -13.49
CA THR A 116 1.54 -2.88 -13.98
C THR A 116 0.34 -3.51 -14.69
N GLY A 117 -0.79 -2.81 -14.80
CA GLY A 117 -2.00 -3.33 -15.46
C GLY A 117 -1.70 -3.74 -16.90
N ASP A 118 -1.01 -2.88 -17.63
CA ASP A 118 -0.50 -3.17 -18.96
C ASP A 118 0.49 -4.34 -18.95
N ALA A 119 1.25 -4.51 -17.86
CA ALA A 119 2.24 -5.58 -17.74
C ALA A 119 1.61 -6.98 -17.55
N HIS A 120 0.40 -7.07 -16.97
CA HIS A 120 -0.36 -8.33 -16.97
C HIS A 120 -0.82 -8.70 -18.38
N GLU A 121 -1.38 -7.74 -19.11
CA GLU A 121 -1.78 -7.94 -20.51
C GLU A 121 -0.57 -8.33 -21.36
N LEU A 122 0.59 -7.71 -21.09
CA LEU A 122 1.81 -8.05 -21.80
C LEU A 122 2.37 -9.42 -21.42
N ARG A 123 2.21 -9.86 -20.17
CA ARG A 123 2.56 -11.23 -19.79
C ARG A 123 1.68 -12.24 -20.53
N GLU A 124 0.39 -11.97 -20.67
CA GLU A 124 -0.51 -12.81 -21.48
C GLU A 124 -0.15 -12.77 -22.97
N LEU A 125 0.14 -11.58 -23.50
CA LEU A 125 0.70 -11.39 -24.84
C LEU A 125 1.98 -12.21 -25.02
N MET A 126 2.86 -12.22 -24.02
CA MET A 126 4.12 -12.94 -24.09
C MET A 126 3.95 -14.45 -23.98
N SER A 127 2.99 -14.91 -23.19
CA SER A 127 2.59 -16.31 -23.16
C SER A 127 2.02 -16.75 -24.52
N ALA A 128 1.24 -15.88 -25.19
CA ALA A 128 0.72 -16.16 -26.53
C ALA A 128 1.83 -16.16 -27.60
N LEU A 129 2.89 -15.39 -27.38
CA LEU A 129 4.05 -15.28 -28.26
C LEU A 129 5.24 -16.17 -27.84
N GLY A 130 5.06 -17.11 -26.91
CA GLY A 130 6.16 -17.88 -26.29
C GLY A 130 7.04 -18.73 -27.23
N GLY A 131 6.72 -18.79 -28.53
CA GLY A 131 7.56 -19.38 -29.59
C GLY A 131 8.40 -18.38 -30.39
N ALA A 132 8.14 -17.08 -30.26
CA ALA A 132 8.82 -16.02 -31.02
C ALA A 132 10.27 -15.88 -30.54
N THR A 133 11.21 -16.26 -31.39
CA THR A 133 12.63 -16.38 -31.04
C THR A 133 13.25 -15.03 -30.68
N ASP A 134 12.80 -13.96 -31.34
CA ASP A 134 13.36 -12.62 -31.18
C ASP A 134 12.85 -11.91 -29.92
N ILE A 135 11.74 -12.38 -29.34
CA ILE A 135 11.06 -11.69 -28.22
C ILE A 135 11.12 -12.50 -26.93
N ALA A 136 11.38 -13.81 -27.00
CA ALA A 136 11.46 -14.68 -25.83
C ALA A 136 12.44 -14.17 -24.74
N ALA A 137 13.58 -13.59 -25.12
CA ALA A 137 14.53 -13.02 -24.17
C ALA A 137 13.98 -11.78 -23.45
N ALA A 138 13.31 -10.88 -24.18
CA ALA A 138 12.68 -9.69 -23.60
C ALA A 138 11.49 -10.08 -22.71
N ALA A 139 10.72 -11.08 -23.12
CA ALA A 139 9.63 -11.68 -22.34
C ALA A 139 10.10 -12.19 -20.97
N GLN A 140 11.17 -12.98 -20.99
CA GLN A 140 11.75 -13.56 -19.77
C GLN A 140 12.26 -12.46 -18.84
N GLN A 141 12.98 -11.47 -19.38
CA GLN A 141 13.47 -10.34 -18.58
C GLN A 141 12.33 -9.52 -17.97
N LEU A 142 11.22 -9.33 -18.68
CA LEU A 142 10.06 -8.65 -18.13
C LEU A 142 9.42 -9.49 -17.02
N ASP A 143 9.24 -10.80 -17.20
CA ASP A 143 8.66 -11.65 -16.16
C ASP A 143 9.51 -11.69 -14.89
N GLU A 144 10.84 -11.77 -15.03
CA GLU A 144 11.79 -11.65 -13.93
C GLU A 144 11.70 -10.31 -13.20
N ALA A 145 11.40 -9.21 -13.91
CA ALA A 145 11.21 -7.89 -13.31
C ALA A 145 9.85 -7.73 -12.61
N LEU A 146 8.79 -8.37 -13.14
CA LEU A 146 7.44 -8.29 -12.60
C LEU A 146 7.22 -9.22 -11.40
N ALA A 147 7.90 -10.37 -11.34
CA ALA A 147 7.73 -11.36 -10.26
C ALA A 147 7.96 -10.77 -8.85
N PRO A 148 8.98 -9.92 -8.61
CA PRO A 148 9.14 -9.20 -7.35
C PRO A 148 7.96 -8.27 -7.03
N LEU A 149 7.40 -7.57 -8.02
CA LEU A 149 6.35 -6.57 -7.83
C LEU A 149 5.06 -7.15 -7.23
N ILE A 150 4.74 -8.41 -7.56
CA ILE A 150 3.58 -9.14 -6.98
C ILE A 150 3.68 -9.20 -5.44
N ARG A 151 4.90 -9.32 -4.90
CA ARG A 151 5.15 -9.41 -3.46
C ARG A 151 5.17 -8.04 -2.77
N LEU A 152 5.27 -6.94 -3.54
CA LEU A 152 5.40 -5.59 -2.99
C LEU A 152 4.08 -4.99 -2.50
N GLY A 153 2.93 -5.46 -3.03
CA GLY A 153 1.61 -4.91 -2.69
C GLY A 153 1.16 -5.11 -1.23
N GLY A 154 1.90 -5.90 -0.44
CA GLY A 154 1.59 -6.18 0.96
C GLY A 154 2.34 -5.32 1.99
N ARG A 155 3.17 -4.37 1.54
CA ARG A 155 3.97 -3.52 2.44
C ARG A 155 4.09 -2.09 1.90
N LEU A 156 4.57 -1.18 2.74
CA LEU A 156 4.91 0.17 2.30
C LEU A 156 6.08 0.14 1.31
N PRO A 157 6.06 1.02 0.28
CA PRO A 157 7.13 1.10 -0.69
C PRO A 157 8.42 1.65 -0.06
N THR A 158 9.54 1.23 -0.65
CA THR A 158 10.88 1.75 -0.44
C THR A 158 11.43 2.31 -1.74
N GLU A 159 12.54 3.03 -1.69
CA GLU A 159 13.20 3.55 -2.89
C GLU A 159 13.58 2.43 -3.88
N GLN A 160 14.01 1.27 -3.36
CA GLN A 160 14.32 0.10 -4.19
C GLN A 160 13.08 -0.45 -4.91
N ASP A 161 11.90 -0.37 -4.27
CA ASP A 161 10.65 -0.82 -4.88
C ASP A 161 10.23 0.05 -6.07
N LEU A 162 10.46 1.36 -5.95
CA LEU A 162 10.22 2.29 -7.05
C LEU A 162 11.22 2.08 -8.18
N GLN A 163 12.50 1.87 -7.88
CA GLN A 163 13.49 1.53 -8.89
C GLN A 163 13.15 0.23 -9.64
N LEU A 164 12.64 -0.78 -8.93
CA LEU A 164 12.16 -2.02 -9.55
C LEU A 164 10.96 -1.77 -10.45
N LEU A 165 10.02 -0.92 -10.03
CA LEU A 165 8.87 -0.53 -10.84
C LEU A 165 9.31 0.21 -12.10
N ASP A 166 10.19 1.20 -11.99
CA ASP A 166 10.71 1.95 -13.14
C ASP A 166 11.51 1.06 -14.11
N GLN A 167 12.26 0.08 -13.58
CA GLN A 167 12.93 -0.92 -14.42
C GLN A 167 11.94 -1.81 -15.17
N ALA A 168 10.86 -2.23 -14.51
CA ALA A 168 9.81 -3.01 -15.15
C ALA A 168 9.11 -2.19 -16.24
N ASP A 169 8.79 -0.93 -15.96
CA ASP A 169 8.18 0.01 -16.93
C ASP A 169 9.10 0.25 -18.13
N ALA A 170 10.41 0.41 -17.91
CA ALA A 170 11.38 0.58 -18.99
C ALA A 170 11.52 -0.67 -19.86
N ARG A 171 11.56 -1.87 -19.24
CA ARG A 171 11.56 -3.15 -19.98
C ARG A 171 10.27 -3.34 -20.77
N PHE A 172 9.14 -2.96 -20.18
CA PHE A 172 7.85 -2.96 -20.83
C PHE A 172 7.83 -2.04 -22.05
N ALA A 173 8.30 -0.79 -21.91
CA ALA A 173 8.39 0.17 -23.00
C ALA A 173 9.28 -0.34 -24.14
N HIS A 174 10.44 -0.90 -23.80
CA HIS A 174 11.37 -1.48 -24.78
C HIS A 174 10.74 -2.63 -25.56
N LEU A 175 10.06 -3.55 -24.89
CA LEU A 175 9.34 -4.64 -25.54
C LEU A 175 8.22 -4.12 -26.46
N ARG A 176 7.50 -3.08 -26.02
CA ARG A 176 6.45 -2.46 -26.84
C ARG A 176 6.99 -1.81 -28.12
N GLU A 177 8.23 -1.32 -28.10
CA GLU A 177 8.92 -0.74 -29.26
C GLU A 177 9.39 -1.81 -30.27
N GLN A 178 9.66 -3.03 -29.82
CA GLN A 178 10.06 -4.14 -30.69
C GLN A 178 8.88 -4.72 -31.49
N LEU A 179 7.64 -4.54 -31.01
CA LEU A 179 6.44 -5.06 -31.66
C LEU A 179 5.89 -4.05 -32.67
N PRO A 180 5.62 -4.47 -33.94
CA PRO A 180 4.87 -3.64 -34.87
C PRO A 180 3.52 -3.25 -34.28
N ALA A 181 3.06 -2.01 -34.53
CA ALA A 181 1.84 -1.47 -33.92
C ALA A 181 0.60 -2.37 -34.15
N GLY A 182 0.39 -2.85 -35.38
CA GLY A 182 -0.72 -3.77 -35.69
C GLY A 182 -0.64 -5.11 -34.95
N VAL A 183 0.57 -5.66 -34.78
CA VAL A 183 0.80 -6.89 -34.01
C VAL A 183 0.49 -6.68 -32.54
N ARG A 184 0.94 -5.56 -31.97
CA ARG A 184 0.65 -5.21 -30.58
C ARG A 184 -0.85 -5.09 -30.35
N ASP A 185 -1.56 -4.38 -31.22
CA ASP A 185 -3.00 -4.13 -31.06
C ASP A 185 -3.80 -5.45 -31.25
N PHE A 186 -3.42 -6.29 -32.22
CA PHE A 186 -4.00 -7.63 -32.40
C PHE A 186 -3.77 -8.53 -31.18
N VAL A 187 -2.52 -8.67 -30.72
CA VAL A 187 -2.22 -9.60 -29.62
C VAL A 187 -2.79 -9.10 -28.29
N SER A 188 -2.83 -7.78 -28.05
CA SER A 188 -3.51 -7.20 -26.88
C SER A 188 -5.00 -7.53 -26.87
N ALA A 189 -5.69 -7.39 -28.02
CA ALA A 189 -7.09 -7.79 -28.13
C ALA A 189 -7.28 -9.31 -27.95
N ALA A 190 -6.39 -10.12 -28.54
CA ALA A 190 -6.43 -11.58 -28.40
C ALA A 190 -6.26 -12.04 -26.95
N ALA A 191 -5.35 -11.40 -26.19
CA ALA A 191 -5.12 -11.69 -24.77
C ALA A 191 -6.36 -11.40 -23.91
N ARG A 192 -7.12 -10.34 -24.22
CA ARG A 192 -8.35 -9.97 -23.52
C ARG A 192 -9.57 -10.87 -23.80
N GLY A 193 -9.36 -12.00 -24.48
CA GLY A 193 -10.42 -12.98 -24.77
C GLY A 193 -10.89 -13.01 -26.22
N GLY A 194 -10.24 -12.26 -27.12
CA GLY A 194 -10.42 -12.40 -28.57
C GLY A 194 -10.19 -11.11 -29.33
N ALA A 195 -9.50 -11.20 -30.46
CA ALA A 195 -9.32 -10.10 -31.39
C ALA A 195 -10.34 -10.18 -32.53
N PRO A 196 -10.92 -9.05 -32.98
CA PRO A 196 -11.70 -9.02 -34.21
C PRO A 196 -10.79 -9.30 -35.42
N LEU A 197 -11.36 -9.91 -36.47
CA LEU A 197 -10.62 -10.43 -37.61
C LEU A 197 -9.94 -9.33 -38.45
N ASP A 198 -10.45 -8.11 -38.38
CA ASP A 198 -9.89 -6.93 -39.04
C ASP A 198 -8.52 -6.51 -38.49
N LEU A 199 -8.20 -6.87 -37.24
CA LEU A 199 -6.86 -6.69 -36.67
C LEU A 199 -5.85 -7.74 -37.16
N LEU A 200 -6.29 -8.87 -37.74
CA LEU A 200 -5.42 -9.87 -38.35
C LEU A 200 -5.20 -9.54 -39.84
N ASP A 201 -4.53 -8.41 -40.09
CA ASP A 201 -4.19 -8.01 -41.46
C ASP A 201 -2.99 -8.80 -42.03
N SER A 202 -2.63 -8.52 -43.28
CA SER A 202 -1.50 -9.18 -43.94
C SER A 202 -0.15 -8.93 -43.25
N GLN A 203 0.02 -7.78 -42.61
CA GLN A 203 1.26 -7.44 -41.90
C GLN A 203 1.36 -8.25 -40.61
N VAL A 204 0.27 -8.35 -39.84
CA VAL A 204 0.20 -9.15 -38.61
C VAL A 204 0.39 -10.62 -38.94
N LEU A 205 -0.31 -11.13 -39.95
CA LEU A 205 -0.18 -12.53 -40.36
C LEU A 205 1.25 -12.88 -40.81
N ALA A 206 1.88 -12.03 -41.63
CA ALA A 206 3.25 -12.24 -42.06
C ALA A 206 4.22 -12.25 -40.86
N TRP A 207 4.06 -11.31 -39.94
CA TRP A 207 4.89 -11.25 -38.75
C TRP A 207 4.72 -12.49 -37.85
N LEU A 208 3.50 -12.96 -37.64
CA LEU A 208 3.23 -14.17 -36.85
C LEU A 208 3.83 -15.44 -37.49
N GLN A 209 3.89 -15.49 -38.82
CA GLN A 209 4.51 -16.59 -39.57
C GLN A 209 6.03 -16.52 -39.49
N ASP A 210 6.62 -15.33 -39.68
CA ASP A 210 8.07 -15.12 -39.58
C ASP A 210 8.62 -15.46 -38.20
N GLN A 211 7.81 -15.25 -37.16
CA GLN A 211 8.15 -15.56 -35.77
C GLN A 211 7.73 -16.97 -35.33
N ASP A 212 7.20 -17.81 -36.23
CA ASP A 212 6.72 -19.17 -35.97
C ASP A 212 5.70 -19.28 -34.81
N VAL A 213 4.85 -18.26 -34.65
CA VAL A 213 3.83 -18.18 -33.58
C VAL A 213 2.40 -18.17 -34.10
N ALA A 214 2.20 -18.26 -35.43
CA ALA A 214 0.86 -18.28 -36.02
C ALA A 214 -0.03 -19.41 -35.46
N LEU A 215 0.56 -20.55 -35.10
CA LEU A 215 -0.14 -21.71 -34.54
C LEU A 215 -0.63 -21.51 -33.10
N ASN A 216 -0.16 -20.47 -32.41
CA ASN A 216 -0.59 -20.14 -31.04
C ASN A 216 -1.96 -19.46 -31.02
N PHE A 217 -2.43 -18.98 -32.18
CA PHE A 217 -3.71 -18.30 -32.34
C PHE A 217 -4.71 -19.22 -33.04
N LYS A 218 -5.94 -19.26 -32.53
CA LYS A 218 -7.07 -19.95 -33.16
C LYS A 218 -8.16 -18.97 -33.52
N ILE A 219 -8.78 -19.18 -34.67
CA ILE A 219 -9.96 -18.42 -35.08
C ILE A 219 -11.20 -19.16 -34.55
N VAL A 220 -12.01 -18.44 -33.76
CA VAL A 220 -13.26 -18.97 -33.21
C VAL A 220 -14.41 -18.10 -33.69
N THR A 221 -15.52 -18.73 -34.10
CA THR A 221 -16.74 -18.01 -34.49
C THR A 221 -17.45 -17.50 -33.23
N GLY A 222 -17.58 -16.18 -33.09
CA GLY A 222 -18.27 -15.53 -31.96
C GLY A 222 -18.05 -14.02 -31.96
N ALA A 223 -18.73 -13.30 -31.06
CA ALA A 223 -18.42 -11.90 -30.82
C ALA A 223 -17.21 -11.82 -29.86
N PRO A 224 -16.21 -10.96 -30.12
CA PRO A 224 -15.09 -10.77 -29.21
C PRO A 224 -15.61 -10.29 -27.84
N ALA A 225 -15.04 -10.82 -26.77
CA ALA A 225 -15.37 -10.43 -25.40
C ALA A 225 -14.80 -9.02 -25.14
N GLY A 226 -15.57 -7.98 -25.45
CA GLY A 226 -15.14 -6.58 -25.24
C GLY A 226 -15.59 -5.57 -26.29
N GLY A 227 -16.54 -5.91 -27.18
CA GLY A 227 -17.19 -4.90 -28.01
C GLY A 227 -17.79 -3.77 -27.15
N PRO A 228 -17.74 -2.51 -27.59
CA PRO A 228 -18.29 -1.40 -26.83
C PRO A 228 -19.75 -1.69 -26.51
N HIS A 229 -20.08 -1.68 -25.22
CA HIS A 229 -21.47 -1.59 -24.78
C HIS A 229 -22.04 -0.28 -25.36
N GLU A 230 -22.97 -0.39 -26.30
CA GLU A 230 -23.98 0.66 -26.55
C GLU A 230 -24.90 0.81 -25.33
#